data_AF-A0A920M1B3-F1
#
_entry.id   AF-A0A920M1B3-F1
#
_cell.length_a   1.000
_cell.length_b   1.000
_cell.length_c   1.000
_cell.angle_alpha   90.00
_cell.angle_beta   90.00
_cell.angle_gamma   90.00
#
_symmetry.space_group_name_H-M   'P 1'
#
loop_
_entity.id
_entity.type
_entity.pdbx_description
1 polymer ?
#
loop_
_entity_poly.entity_id
_entity_poly.type
_entity_poly.pdbx_seq_one_letter_code
_entity_poly.pdbx_strand_id
1 'polypeptide(L)'
;MGRWSIECKRYGDGSEPLDEWWDQVKDAAGDTLFPALVYKFNRKPIKVRIEACMLAESLKDKSLTIDLSFNDFTQVLQELYIDDINSHNSENEMQ
;
A
#
# COMPACT_ATOMS: atom_id res chain seq x y z
N MET A 1 -10.49 -2.01 -0.56
CA MET A 1 -10.73 -1.63 0.85
C MET A 1 -10.61 -0.12 0.91
N GLY A 2 -11.73 0.60 1.02
CA GLY A 2 -11.72 2.08 0.92
C GLY A 2 -11.04 2.58 -0.36
N ARG A 3 -10.19 3.61 -0.24
CA ARG A 3 -9.52 4.28 -1.37
C ARG A 3 -8.19 3.63 -1.79
N TRP A 4 -7.89 2.41 -1.34
CA TRP A 4 -6.61 1.74 -1.61
C TRP A 4 -6.65 0.82 -2.82
N SER A 5 -5.68 0.99 -3.72
CA SER A 5 -5.35 0.06 -4.81
C SER A 5 -4.17 -0.79 -4.40
N ILE A 6 -4.42 -2.08 -4.11
CA ILE A 6 -3.42 -2.98 -3.51
C ILE A 6 -3.05 -4.08 -4.51
N GLU A 7 -1.77 -4.14 -4.87
CA GLU A 7 -1.20 -5.24 -5.67
C GLU A 7 -0.31 -6.12 -4.79
N CYS A 8 -0.42 -7.44 -4.97
CA CYS A 8 0.33 -8.43 -4.20
C CYS A 8 1.28 -9.25 -5.09
N LYS A 9 2.58 -9.24 -4.78
CA LYS A 9 3.60 -9.98 -5.54
C LYS A 9 4.40 -10.94 -4.64
N ARG A 10 4.70 -12.14 -5.14
CA ARG A 10 5.58 -13.11 -4.47
C ARG A 10 6.61 -13.67 -5.45
N TYR A 11 7.88 -13.66 -5.03
CA TYR A 11 8.99 -14.14 -5.84
C TYR A 11 9.94 -15.05 -5.07
N GLY A 12 10.72 -15.83 -5.82
CA GLY A 12 11.69 -16.77 -5.30
C GLY A 12 12.87 -16.05 -4.64
N ASP A 13 13.87 -15.70 -5.44
CA ASP A 13 15.06 -14.98 -4.98
C ASP A 13 14.96 -13.47 -5.24
N GLY A 14 15.66 -12.69 -4.44
CA GLY A 14 15.65 -11.23 -4.48
C GLY A 14 15.47 -10.60 -3.10
N SER A 15 15.47 -9.27 -3.07
CA SER A 15 15.28 -8.50 -1.85
C SER A 15 14.52 -7.18 -2.05
N GLU A 16 14.48 -6.68 -3.28
CA GLU A 16 13.83 -5.43 -3.67
C GLU A 16 12.83 -5.70 -4.80
N PRO A 17 11.66 -5.05 -4.80
CA PRO A 17 10.69 -5.18 -5.88
C PRO A 17 11.23 -4.56 -7.17
N LEU A 18 10.80 -5.07 -8.33
CA LEU A 18 11.11 -4.47 -9.63
C LEU A 18 10.34 -3.16 -9.79
N ASP A 19 10.97 -2.15 -10.40
CA ASP A 19 10.36 -0.84 -10.67
C ASP A 19 9.05 -1.00 -11.48
N GLU A 20 9.03 -1.92 -12.44
CA GLU A 20 7.83 -2.24 -13.24
C GLU A 20 6.64 -2.66 -12.38
N TRP A 21 6.87 -3.35 -11.24
CA TRP A 21 5.75 -3.71 -10.37
C TRP A 21 5.14 -2.47 -9.72
N TRP A 22 5.98 -1.51 -9.33
CA TRP A 22 5.50 -0.25 -8.77
C TRP A 22 4.78 0.60 -9.82
N ASP A 23 5.29 0.64 -11.05
CA ASP A 23 4.62 1.31 -12.16
C ASP A 23 3.24 0.71 -12.44
N GLN A 24 3.10 -0.62 -12.43
CA GLN A 24 1.79 -1.29 -12.54
C GLN A 24 0.82 -0.87 -11.42
N VAL A 25 1.30 -0.74 -10.18
CA VAL A 25 0.44 -0.31 -9.06
C VAL A 25 -0.01 1.14 -9.24
N LYS A 26 0.90 2.03 -9.63
CA LYS A 26 0.56 3.45 -9.89
C LYS A 26 -0.43 3.58 -11.04
N ASP A 27 -0.21 2.86 -12.14
CA ASP A 27 -1.09 2.91 -13.30
C ASP A 27 -2.50 2.41 -12.96
N ALA A 28 -2.60 1.35 -12.15
CA ALA A 28 -3.89 0.82 -11.69
C ALA A 28 -4.58 1.76 -10.69
N ALA A 29 -3.82 2.44 -9.83
CA ALA A 29 -4.37 3.40 -8.87
C ALA A 29 -4.85 4.71 -9.53
N GLY A 30 -4.19 5.12 -10.61
CA GLY A 30 -4.41 6.41 -11.25
C GLY A 30 -4.25 7.58 -10.28
N ASP A 31 -5.00 8.65 -10.51
CA ASP A 31 -4.98 9.84 -9.65
C ASP A 31 -5.95 9.76 -8.46
N THR A 32 -6.76 8.71 -8.38
CA THR A 32 -7.93 8.64 -7.48
C THR A 32 -7.76 7.71 -6.29
N LEU A 33 -6.86 6.73 -6.39
CA LEU A 33 -6.65 5.72 -5.35
C LEU A 33 -5.24 5.83 -4.76
N PHE A 34 -5.07 5.30 -3.55
CA PHE A 34 -3.80 5.18 -2.88
C PHE A 34 -3.09 3.88 -3.31
N PRO A 35 -1.99 3.94 -4.07
CA PRO A 35 -1.23 2.75 -4.45
C PRO A 35 -0.51 2.09 -3.26
N ALA A 36 -0.61 0.77 -3.14
CA ALA A 36 0.20 -0.04 -2.23
C ALA A 36 0.66 -1.33 -2.91
N LEU A 37 1.97 -1.58 -2.88
CA LEU A 37 2.57 -2.83 -3.35
C LEU A 37 2.97 -3.70 -2.15
N VAL A 38 2.23 -4.78 -1.93
CA VAL A 38 2.58 -5.81 -0.93
C VAL A 38 3.48 -6.83 -1.62
N TYR A 39 4.69 -7.05 -1.11
CA TYR A 39 5.64 -7.98 -1.73
C TYR A 39 6.33 -8.91 -0.74
N LYS A 40 6.67 -10.11 -1.23
CA LYS A 40 7.38 -11.14 -0.45
C LYS A 40 8.40 -11.93 -1.29
N PHE A 41 9.63 -11.98 -0.80
CA PHE A 41 10.67 -12.89 -1.27
C PHE A 41 10.80 -14.14 -0.38
N ASN A 42 11.41 -15.22 -0.89
CA ASN A 42 11.66 -16.41 -0.08
C ASN A 42 12.53 -16.06 1.14
N ARG A 43 12.14 -16.58 2.30
CA ARG A 43 12.87 -16.39 3.58
C ARG A 43 13.05 -14.92 4.00
N LYS A 44 12.27 -13.99 3.43
CA LYS A 44 12.21 -12.57 3.83
C LYS A 44 10.84 -12.21 4.41
N PRO A 45 10.74 -11.21 5.31
CA PRO A 45 9.47 -10.66 5.76
C PRO A 45 8.61 -10.13 4.59
N ILE A 46 7.31 -10.00 4.81
CA ILE A 46 6.42 -9.25 3.92
C ILE A 46 6.70 -7.76 4.12
N LYS A 47 6.78 -7.02 3.03
CA LYS A 47 6.89 -5.56 3.03
C LYS A 47 5.76 -4.95 2.20
N VAL A 48 5.47 -3.67 2.47
CA VAL A 48 4.49 -2.88 1.74
C VAL A 48 5.14 -1.57 1.30
N ARG A 49 5.21 -1.34 -0.02
CA ARG A 49 5.66 -0.07 -0.60
C ARG A 49 4.48 0.86 -0.82
N ILE A 50 4.61 2.10 -0.37
CA ILE A 50 3.64 3.19 -0.58
C ILE A 50 4.36 4.50 -0.91
N GLU A 51 3.62 5.52 -1.35
CA GLU A 51 4.15 6.89 -1.47
C GLU A 51 4.33 7.50 -0.07
N ALA A 52 5.45 8.18 0.18
CA ALA A 52 5.76 8.73 1.50
C ALA A 52 4.79 9.85 1.92
N CYS A 53 4.18 10.54 0.96
CA CYS A 53 3.13 11.54 1.19
C CYS A 53 1.90 10.97 1.92
N MET A 54 1.68 9.66 1.85
CA MET A 54 0.60 8.98 2.56
C MET A 54 0.82 8.88 4.08
N LEU A 55 2.04 9.11 4.57
CA LEU A 55 2.36 9.13 6.00
C LEU A 55 2.45 10.54 6.55
N ALA A 56 2.83 11.50 5.71
CA ALA A 56 3.01 12.88 6.11
C ALA A 56 2.70 13.82 4.95
N GLU A 57 1.65 14.65 5.10
CA GLU A 57 1.22 15.63 4.09
C GLU A 57 2.31 16.68 3.75
N SER A 58 3.30 16.84 4.63
CA SER A 58 4.46 17.70 4.38
C SER A 58 5.37 17.16 3.26
N LEU A 59 5.32 15.86 2.98
CA LEU A 59 5.98 15.23 1.85
C LEU A 59 4.99 15.26 0.66
N LYS A 60 5.27 16.06 -0.37
CA LYS A 60 4.37 16.21 -1.53
C LYS A 60 4.82 15.44 -2.77
N ASP A 61 6.07 14.99 -2.77
CA ASP A 61 6.66 14.29 -3.90
C ASP A 61 6.18 12.84 -3.93
N LYS A 62 5.33 12.50 -4.90
CA LYS A 62 4.79 11.15 -5.12
C LYS A 62 5.85 10.16 -5.63
N SER A 63 7.00 10.64 -6.11
CA SER A 63 8.11 9.75 -6.49
C SER A 63 8.85 9.20 -5.28
N LEU A 64 8.73 9.84 -4.11
CA LEU A 64 9.32 9.37 -2.87
C LEU A 64 8.49 8.22 -2.32
N THR A 65 9.08 7.03 -2.30
CA THR A 65 8.44 5.82 -1.76
C THR A 65 9.06 5.39 -0.45
N ILE A 66 8.28 4.68 0.38
CA ILE A 66 8.75 4.05 1.61
C ILE A 66 8.26 2.60 1.69
N ASP A 67 9.13 1.73 2.20
CA ASP A 67 8.83 0.32 2.42
C ASP A 67 8.62 0.04 3.91
N LEU A 68 7.39 -0.30 4.26
CA LEU A 68 6.97 -0.63 5.62
C LEU A 68 6.98 -2.15 5.84
N SER A 69 7.11 -2.59 7.09
CA SER A 69 6.71 -3.95 7.42
C SER A 69 5.18 -4.10 7.24
N PHE A 70 4.69 -5.31 7.02
CA PHE A 70 3.24 -5.54 6.93
C PHE A 70 2.51 -5.06 8.19
N ASN A 71 3.09 -5.27 9.38
CA ASN A 71 2.49 -4.85 10.63
C ASN A 71 2.41 -3.31 10.74
N ASP A 72 3.49 -2.60 10.40
CA ASP A 72 3.51 -1.13 10.45
C ASP A 72 2.51 -0.55 9.44
N PHE A 73 2.38 -1.17 8.26
CA PHE A 73 1.35 -0.78 7.30
C PHE A 73 -0.07 -0.94 7.89
N THR A 74 -0.35 -2.04 8.60
CA THR A 74 -1.65 -2.20 9.25
C THR A 74 -1.91 -1.16 10.36
N GLN A 75 -0.87 -0.76 11.11
CA GLN A 75 -0.99 0.31 12.10
C GLN A 75 -1.25 1.66 11.43
N VAL A 76 -0.53 1.98 10.34
CA VAL A 76 -0.78 3.17 9.52
C VAL A 76 -2.23 3.24 9.05
N LEU A 77 -2.79 2.12 8.56
CA LEU A 77 -4.18 2.07 8.15
C LEU A 77 -5.14 2.35 9.32
N GLN A 78 -4.87 1.79 10.50
CA GLN A 78 -5.69 1.98 11.70
C GLN A 78 -5.59 3.39 12.30
N GLU A 79 -4.44 4.06 12.16
CA GLU A 79 -4.21 5.38 12.76
C GLU A 79 -4.57 6.52 11.82
N LEU A 80 -4.24 6.41 10.53
CA LEU A 80 -4.40 7.50 9.55
C LEU A 80 -5.59 7.30 8.60
N TYR A 81 -6.05 6.07 8.41
CA TYR A 81 -7.07 5.73 7.41
C TYR A 81 -8.24 4.94 8.01
N ILE A 82 -8.53 5.13 9.31
CA ILE A 82 -9.61 4.41 10.01
C ILE A 82 -10.97 4.65 9.37
N ASP A 83 -11.19 5.85 8.80
CA ASP A 83 -12.44 6.18 8.11
C ASP A 83 -12.67 5.34 6.86
N ASP A 84 -11.60 4.98 6.13
CA ASP A 84 -11.66 4.07 4.98
C ASP A 84 -12.06 2.65 5.42
N ILE A 85 -11.61 2.23 6.61
CA ILE A 85 -11.96 0.93 7.20
C ILE A 85 -13.42 0.93 7.66
N ASN A 86 -13.83 1.97 8.38
CA ASN A 86 -15.19 2.12 8.91
C ASN A 86 -16.22 2.17 7.78
N SER A 87 -15.94 2.98 6.74
CA SER A 87 -16.83 3.10 5.57
C SER A 87 -17.05 1.76 4.89
N HIS A 88 -15.98 0.99 4.69
CA HIS A 88 -16.07 -0.35 4.10
C HIS A 88 -16.89 -1.33 4.96
N ASN A 89 -16.73 -1.29 6.29
CA ASN A 89 -17.47 -2.17 7.19
C ASN A 89 -18.97 -1.84 7.20
N SER A 90 -19.33 -0.56 7.21
CA SER A 90 -20.73 -0.14 7.15
C SER A 90 -21.42 -0.52 5.83
N GLU A 91 -20.71 -0.47 4.70
CA GLU A 91 -21.24 -0.96 3.41
C GLU A 91 -21.55 -2.46 3.45
N ASN A 92 -20.68 -3.27 4.08
CA ASN A 92 -20.87 -4.71 4.20
C ASN A 92 -22.01 -5.11 5.16
N GLU A 93 -22.36 -4.28 6.14
CA GLU A 93 -23.48 -4.54 7.08
C GLU A 93 -24.86 -4.25 6.47
N MET A 94 -24.91 -3.49 5.36
CA MET A 94 -26.14 -3.16 4.64
C MET A 94 -26.45 -4.13 3.48
N GLN A 95 -25.60 -5.13 3.25
CA GLN A 95 -25.70 -6.09 2.15
C GLN A 95 -26.11 -7.49 2.65
#